data_AF-A0A7S1ASM6-F1
#
_entry.id   AF-A0A7S1ASM6-F1
#
_cell.length_a   1.000
_cell.length_b   1.000
_cell.length_c   1.000
_cell.angle_alpha   90.00
_cell.angle_beta   90.00
_cell.angle_gamma   90.00
#
_symmetry.space_group_name_H-M   'P 1'
#
loop_
_entity.id
_entity.type
_entity.pdbx_description
1 polymer ?
#
loop_
_entity_poly.entity_id
_entity_poly.type
_entity_poly.pdbx_seq_one_letter_code
_entity_poly.pdbx_strand_id
1 'polypeptide(L)'
;LKPICSACLVRLSHLHHPRESRMSDSVRDKLQQATENFRMEQETRFDSFIWHVEMLFAQQQKQVDEATNSGVTSFEFRRFADEIHQEDVSPTHEQTYTFNSETRAIPMMDEEDSFDPDAIDLWASDSNSSDDLVINTKPCATVTGTQQRDIQNNTAPFWERFVKRRRWHFDSLRDVVNHNSFVLFVSIVILANGGYIGVVADINLHAVIRRYNAVKNKASFDIEDPEWTSTVDMFFVIFFLTEIMLRILGEEFDFFFGDDWRWNWLDFL
;
A
#
# COMPACT_ATOMS: atom_id res chain seq x y z
N LEU A 1 -63.21 -28.14 0.84
CA LEU A 1 -62.64 -26.78 0.95
C LEU A 1 -63.51 -25.98 1.91
N LYS A 2 -62.95 -25.48 3.03
CA LYS A 2 -63.66 -24.64 4.01
C LYS A 2 -63.26 -23.18 3.79
N PRO A 3 -64.19 -22.21 3.83
CA PRO A 3 -63.88 -20.80 3.64
C PRO A 3 -63.16 -20.25 4.87
N ILE A 4 -61.97 -19.69 4.66
CA ILE A 4 -61.20 -19.00 5.70
C ILE A 4 -61.84 -17.62 5.92
N CYS A 5 -62.14 -17.34 7.18
CA CYS A 5 -62.90 -16.19 7.63
C CYS A 5 -62.08 -14.90 7.50
N SER A 6 -62.55 -13.96 6.67
CA SER A 6 -61.95 -12.65 6.37
C SER A 6 -61.83 -11.72 7.61
N ALA A 7 -62.50 -12.05 8.71
CA ALA A 7 -62.53 -11.21 9.91
C ALA A 7 -61.27 -11.25 10.79
N CYS A 8 -60.32 -12.17 10.53
CA CYS A 8 -59.09 -12.28 11.34
C CYS A 8 -57.92 -11.41 10.83
N LEU A 9 -58.03 -10.84 9.62
CA LEU A 9 -56.92 -10.11 8.98
C LEU A 9 -56.85 -8.61 9.34
N VAL A 10 -57.87 -8.06 10.02
CA VAL A 10 -57.92 -6.62 10.34
C VAL A 10 -57.30 -6.29 11.72
N ARG A 11 -57.01 -7.31 12.55
CA ARG A 11 -56.52 -7.09 13.93
C ARG A 11 -55.00 -7.23 14.11
N LEU A 12 -54.26 -7.52 13.05
CA LEU A 12 -52.78 -7.61 13.07
C LEU A 12 -52.08 -6.34 12.56
N SER A 13 -52.82 -5.34 12.06
CA SER A 13 -52.26 -4.12 11.48
C SER A 13 -51.89 -3.03 12.49
N HIS A 14 -52.13 -3.24 13.80
CA HIS A 14 -52.07 -2.17 14.80
C HIS A 14 -50.94 -2.28 15.84
N LEU A 15 -50.00 -3.20 15.66
CA LEU A 15 -48.86 -3.43 16.57
C LEU A 15 -47.52 -3.28 15.85
N HIS A 16 -47.39 -2.32 14.93
CA HIS A 16 -46.08 -1.82 14.51
C HIS A 16 -45.73 -0.59 15.34
N HIS A 17 -45.04 -0.81 16.45
CA HIS A 17 -44.49 0.24 17.29
C HIS A 17 -43.30 0.90 16.56
N PRO A 18 -43.33 2.21 16.25
CA PRO A 18 -42.26 2.90 15.52
C PRO A 18 -41.13 3.31 16.47
N ARG A 19 -40.55 2.36 17.21
CA ARG A 19 -39.54 2.66 18.25
C ARG A 19 -38.11 2.28 17.88
N GLU A 20 -37.90 1.63 16.74
CA GLU A 20 -36.55 1.22 16.29
C GLU A 20 -35.80 2.26 15.45
N SER A 21 -36.46 3.33 14.95
CA SER A 21 -35.76 4.26 14.03
C SER A 21 -34.91 5.35 14.71
N ARG A 22 -35.01 5.57 16.03
CA ARG A 22 -34.25 6.66 16.68
C ARG A 22 -32.81 6.30 17.02
N MET A 23 -32.50 5.01 17.16
CA MET A 23 -31.14 4.58 17.49
C MET A 23 -30.24 4.49 16.24
N SER A 24 -30.83 4.22 15.06
CA SER A 24 -30.11 4.20 13.79
C SER A 24 -29.58 5.58 13.39
N ASP A 25 -30.33 6.64 13.68
CA ASP A 25 -29.95 7.99 13.27
C ASP A 25 -28.72 8.48 14.05
N SER A 26 -28.67 8.23 15.37
CA SER A 26 -27.51 8.59 16.18
C SER A 26 -26.23 7.83 15.80
N VAL A 27 -26.35 6.55 15.41
CA VAL A 27 -25.18 5.77 14.95
C VAL A 27 -24.71 6.27 13.60
N ARG A 28 -25.64 6.59 12.69
CA ARG A 28 -25.32 7.16 11.38
C ARG A 28 -24.62 8.52 11.50
N ASP A 29 -25.10 9.39 12.38
CA ASP A 29 -24.51 10.70 12.63
C ASP A 29 -23.09 10.57 13.20
N LYS A 30 -22.88 9.65 14.16
CA LYS A 30 -21.53 9.38 14.70
C LYS A 30 -20.58 8.80 13.66
N LEU A 31 -21.06 7.89 12.82
CA LEU A 31 -20.25 7.33 11.74
C LEU A 31 -19.88 8.40 10.73
N GLN A 32 -20.84 9.24 10.33
CA GLN A 32 -20.60 10.35 9.41
C GLN A 32 -19.61 11.36 10.01
N GLN A 33 -19.74 11.70 11.30
CA GLN A 33 -18.79 12.57 12.00
C GLN A 33 -17.40 11.95 12.08
N ALA A 34 -17.28 10.65 12.36
CA ALA A 34 -15.99 9.96 12.38
C ALA A 34 -15.33 9.95 10.99
N THR A 35 -16.11 9.73 9.93
CA THR A 35 -15.63 9.78 8.54
C THR A 35 -15.13 11.17 8.16
N GLU A 36 -15.85 12.24 8.49
CA GLU A 36 -15.40 13.61 8.20
C GLU A 36 -14.14 13.96 9.01
N ASN A 37 -14.06 13.56 10.28
CA ASN A 37 -12.86 13.78 11.10
C ASN A 37 -11.64 13.08 10.51
N PHE A 38 -11.79 11.81 10.09
CA PHE A 38 -10.71 11.06 9.45
C PHE A 38 -10.26 11.72 8.15
N ARG A 39 -11.21 12.17 7.31
CA ARG A 39 -10.92 12.89 6.06
C ARG A 39 -10.10 14.15 6.31
N MET A 40 -10.52 14.98 7.27
CA MET A 40 -9.80 16.22 7.62
C MET A 40 -8.40 15.95 8.18
N GLU A 41 -8.22 14.89 8.98
CA GLU A 41 -6.90 14.50 9.49
C GLU A 41 -5.96 14.07 8.35
N GLN A 42 -6.46 13.29 7.39
CA GLN A 42 -5.67 12.89 6.22
C GLN A 42 -5.30 14.07 5.33
N GLU A 43 -6.24 14.99 5.07
CA GLU A 43 -5.96 16.24 4.34
C GLU A 43 -4.84 17.04 5.02
N THR A 44 -4.91 17.19 6.35
CA THR A 44 -3.89 17.92 7.12
C THR A 44 -2.52 17.25 7.05
N ARG A 45 -2.46 15.92 7.13
CA ARG A 45 -1.19 15.16 7.02
C ARG A 45 -0.60 15.27 5.62
N PHE A 46 -1.44 15.23 4.60
CA PHE A 46 -1.01 15.35 3.21
C PHE A 46 -0.47 16.76 2.91
N ASP A 47 -1.13 17.81 3.39
CA ASP A 47 -0.65 19.19 3.26
C ASP A 47 0.70 19.37 3.97
N SER A 48 0.85 18.80 5.18
CA SER A 48 2.12 18.82 5.92
C SER A 48 3.25 18.10 5.18
N PHE A 49 2.94 17.03 4.44
CA PHE A 49 3.91 16.30 3.62
C PHE A 49 4.31 17.10 2.38
N ILE A 50 3.35 17.68 1.65
CA ILE A 50 3.62 18.55 0.49
C ILE A 50 4.56 19.68 0.90
N TRP A 51 4.27 20.35 2.02
CA TRP A 51 5.10 21.44 2.51
C TRP A 51 6.54 21.02 2.81
N HIS A 52 6.76 19.82 3.40
CA HIS A 52 8.11 19.28 3.60
C HIS A 52 8.84 19.02 2.28
N VAL A 53 8.14 18.45 1.30
CA VAL A 53 8.72 18.18 -0.02
C VAL A 53 9.10 19.49 -0.73
N GLU A 54 8.23 20.50 -0.69
CA GLU A 54 8.51 21.82 -1.25
C GLU A 54 9.71 22.49 -0.57
N MET A 55 9.84 22.38 0.76
CA MET A 55 10.99 22.89 1.50
C MET A 55 12.29 22.23 1.05
N LEU A 56 12.30 20.89 0.89
CA LEU A 56 13.48 20.16 0.44
C LEU A 56 13.89 20.58 -0.98
N PHE A 57 12.93 20.77 -1.88
CA PHE A 57 13.21 21.28 -3.23
C PHE A 57 13.77 22.71 -3.18
N ALA A 58 13.20 23.60 -2.37
CA ALA A 58 13.70 24.95 -2.21
C ALA A 58 15.14 24.97 -1.65
N GLN A 59 15.46 24.07 -0.72
CA GLN A 59 16.81 23.93 -0.16
C GLN A 59 17.80 23.41 -1.21
N GLN A 60 17.43 22.41 -2.01
CA GLN A 60 18.27 21.94 -3.12
C GLN A 60 18.52 23.03 -4.16
N GLN A 61 17.48 23.77 -4.55
CA GLN A 61 17.61 24.87 -5.50
C GLN A 61 18.57 25.94 -4.98
N LYS A 62 18.45 26.30 -3.70
CA LYS A 62 19.35 27.25 -3.04
C LYS A 62 20.81 26.76 -3.07
N GLN A 63 21.07 25.48 -2.81
CA GLN A 63 22.43 24.92 -2.89
C GLN A 63 22.99 24.97 -4.32
N VAL A 64 22.15 24.73 -5.34
CA VAL A 64 22.56 24.85 -6.76
C VAL A 64 22.87 26.30 -7.13
N ASP A 65 22.05 27.26 -6.66
CA ASP A 65 22.26 28.69 -6.93
C ASP A 65 23.52 29.22 -6.22
N GLU A 66 23.78 28.78 -4.97
CA GLU A 66 25.00 29.10 -4.23
C GLU A 66 26.25 28.50 -4.91
N ALA A 67 26.17 27.26 -5.37
CA ALA A 67 27.24 26.62 -6.14
C ALA A 67 27.52 27.37 -7.45
N THR A 68 26.48 27.83 -8.13
CA THR A 68 26.59 28.62 -9.37
C THR A 68 27.19 30.01 -9.11
N ASN A 69 26.73 30.71 -8.07
CA ASN A 69 27.20 32.06 -7.71
C ASN A 69 28.61 32.07 -7.10
N SER A 70 29.04 30.99 -6.45
CA SER A 70 30.40 30.88 -5.91
C SER A 70 31.48 30.96 -7.00
N GLY A 71 31.15 30.77 -8.29
CA GLY A 71 32.05 31.02 -9.41
C GLY A 71 33.27 30.10 -9.51
N VAL A 72 33.45 29.18 -8.55
CA VAL A 72 34.67 28.36 -8.41
C VAL A 72 34.75 27.23 -9.45
N THR A 73 33.64 26.83 -10.08
CA THR A 73 33.64 25.65 -10.97
C THR A 73 33.82 25.95 -12.45
N SER A 74 33.69 27.19 -12.90
CA SER A 74 33.87 27.51 -14.33
C SER A 74 35.34 27.72 -14.73
N PHE A 75 36.22 28.11 -13.79
CA PHE A 75 37.60 28.45 -14.11
C PHE A 75 38.56 27.26 -14.08
N GLU A 76 38.36 26.25 -13.21
CA GLU A 76 39.17 25.03 -13.24
C GLU A 76 38.76 24.04 -14.33
N PHE A 77 37.46 23.94 -14.65
CA PHE A 77 37.00 23.03 -15.72
C PHE A 77 37.45 23.51 -17.12
N ARG A 78 37.62 24.83 -17.31
CA ARG A 78 38.15 25.39 -18.56
C ARG A 78 39.67 25.22 -18.69
N ARG A 79 40.39 25.20 -17.57
CA ARG A 79 41.84 24.95 -17.55
C ARG A 79 42.18 23.49 -17.90
N PHE A 80 41.32 22.54 -17.49
CA PHE A 80 41.47 21.14 -17.87
C PHE A 80 41.09 20.85 -19.34
N ALA A 81 40.16 21.62 -19.92
CA ALA A 81 39.76 21.44 -21.32
C ALA A 81 40.84 21.94 -22.31
N ASP A 82 41.59 22.99 -21.96
CA ASP A 82 42.69 23.50 -22.81
C ASP A 82 43.96 22.64 -22.72
N GLU A 83 44.10 21.77 -21.71
CA GLU A 83 45.27 20.88 -21.55
C GLU A 83 45.11 19.51 -22.25
N ILE A 84 43.95 19.24 -22.89
CA ILE A 84 43.67 17.99 -23.63
C ILE A 84 43.89 18.16 -25.16
N HIS A 85 44.29 19.34 -25.64
CA HIS A 85 44.54 19.58 -27.06
C HIS A 85 45.98 19.37 -27.54
N GLN A 86 46.79 18.63 -26.78
CA GLN A 86 48.14 18.30 -27.22
C GLN A 86 48.60 16.92 -26.78
N GLU A 87 47.91 15.86 -27.21
CA GLU A 87 48.55 14.54 -27.28
C GLU A 87 48.12 13.76 -28.53
N ASP A 88 49.14 13.36 -29.28
CA ASP A 88 49.11 12.70 -30.56
C ASP A 88 48.60 11.25 -30.42
N VAL A 89 47.64 10.92 -31.27
CA VAL A 89 47.32 9.60 -31.86
C VAL A 89 47.96 8.35 -31.23
N SER A 90 47.15 7.54 -30.53
CA SER A 90 47.07 6.09 -30.78
C SER A 90 45.79 5.45 -30.23
N PRO A 91 45.17 4.52 -30.96
CA PRO A 91 43.88 3.93 -30.57
C PRO A 91 44.08 2.72 -29.67
N THR A 92 43.00 2.35 -28.99
CA THR A 92 42.77 1.11 -28.22
C THR A 92 43.12 1.19 -26.74
N HIS A 93 42.17 1.68 -25.92
CA HIS A 93 42.04 1.20 -24.55
C HIS A 93 40.59 1.27 -24.09
N GLU A 94 40.04 0.12 -23.71
CA GLU A 94 38.78 0.02 -22.96
C GLU A 94 38.87 0.92 -21.72
N GLN A 95 37.93 1.86 -21.59
CA GLN A 95 37.76 2.65 -20.39
C GLN A 95 36.94 1.84 -19.39
N THR A 96 37.62 1.02 -18.60
CA THR A 96 37.10 0.48 -17.35
C THR A 96 37.02 1.63 -16.35
N TYR A 97 35.80 2.11 -16.09
CA TYR A 97 35.53 3.06 -15.02
C TYR A 97 35.88 2.41 -13.68
N THR A 98 37.02 2.79 -13.10
CA THR A 98 37.35 2.46 -11.71
C THR A 98 36.92 3.65 -10.85
N PHE A 99 35.96 3.37 -9.96
CA PHE A 99 35.47 4.34 -8.99
C PHE A 99 36.55 4.52 -7.92
N ASN A 100 37.41 5.52 -8.09
CA ASN A 100 38.49 5.79 -7.13
C ASN A 100 37.88 6.48 -5.90
N SER A 101 37.67 5.71 -4.83
CA SER A 101 37.06 6.14 -3.56
C SER A 101 38.07 6.73 -2.57
N GLU A 102 39.28 7.07 -3.02
CA GLU A 102 40.27 7.69 -2.16
C GLU A 102 40.07 9.22 -2.08
N THR A 103 39.64 9.62 -0.88
CA THR A 103 39.94 10.93 -0.27
C THR A 103 39.16 12.13 -0.80
N ARG A 104 37.82 12.07 -0.74
CA ARG A 104 37.02 13.29 -0.49
C ARG A 104 36.67 13.33 0.99
N ALA A 105 37.50 14.02 1.77
CA ALA A 105 37.18 14.38 3.14
C ALA A 105 35.94 15.28 3.09
N ILE A 106 34.77 14.67 3.31
CA ILE A 106 33.53 15.39 3.56
C ILE A 106 33.75 16.14 4.88
N PRO A 107 33.52 17.45 4.94
CA PRO A 107 33.53 18.15 6.22
C PRO A 107 32.45 17.49 7.08
N MET A 108 32.90 16.80 8.13
CA MET A 108 32.01 16.25 9.15
C MET A 108 31.20 17.43 9.67
N MET A 109 29.90 17.45 9.35
CA MET A 109 28.97 18.24 10.13
C MET A 109 28.90 17.54 11.47
N ASP A 110 29.31 18.26 12.51
CA ASP A 110 29.26 17.80 13.89
C ASP A 110 27.85 17.26 14.18
N GLU A 111 27.83 16.00 14.60
CA GLU A 111 26.66 15.27 15.07
C GLU A 111 26.12 15.93 16.34
N GLU A 112 25.15 16.84 16.20
CA GLU A 112 24.26 17.23 17.29
C GLU A 112 22.81 16.88 16.93
N ASP A 113 22.55 15.63 16.58
CA ASP A 113 21.21 15.04 16.69
C ASP A 113 21.37 13.62 17.24
N SER A 114 21.74 13.58 18.52
CA SER A 114 21.62 12.42 19.38
C SER A 114 20.17 11.95 19.35
N PHE A 115 19.92 10.90 18.55
CA PHE A 115 18.69 10.14 18.57
C PHE A 115 18.44 9.70 20.01
N ASP A 116 17.48 10.33 20.69
CA ASP A 116 17.09 10.01 22.06
C ASP A 116 16.12 8.81 22.00
N PRO A 117 16.58 7.56 22.27
CA PRO A 117 15.75 6.38 22.15
C PRO A 117 14.60 6.34 23.17
N ASP A 118 14.60 7.28 24.13
CA ASP A 118 13.62 7.34 25.22
C ASP A 118 12.38 8.17 24.83
N ALA A 119 12.40 8.89 23.70
CA ALA A 119 11.29 9.73 23.25
C ALA A 119 10.09 8.94 22.68
N ILE A 120 10.22 7.62 22.49
CA ILE A 120 9.16 6.75 21.95
C ILE A 120 8.16 6.29 23.02
N ASP A 121 8.46 6.43 24.31
CA ASP A 121 7.57 5.93 25.38
C ASP A 121 6.39 6.86 25.73
N LEU A 122 6.27 8.03 25.09
CA LEU A 122 5.23 9.03 25.43
C LEU A 122 3.83 8.75 24.86
N TRP A 123 3.64 7.69 24.05
CA TRP A 123 2.33 7.33 23.49
C TRP A 123 1.78 5.98 23.95
N ALA A 124 2.53 5.24 24.79
CA ALA A 124 1.98 4.10 25.50
C ALA A 124 1.11 4.63 26.67
N SER A 125 -0.15 4.96 26.36
CA SER A 125 -1.12 5.28 27.40
C SER A 125 -1.23 4.11 28.39
N ASP A 126 -0.81 4.39 29.63
CA ASP A 126 -0.97 3.57 30.81
C ASP A 126 -2.42 3.08 30.93
N SER A 127 -2.65 1.84 30.48
CA SER A 127 -3.80 1.04 30.89
C SER A 127 -3.38 0.16 32.07
N ASN A 128 -2.97 0.82 33.16
CA ASN A 128 -2.81 0.21 34.47
C ASN A 128 -4.19 -0.15 35.04
N SER A 129 -4.70 -1.32 34.64
CA SER A 129 -5.73 -2.06 35.38
C SER A 129 -5.10 -3.37 35.85
N SER A 130 -4.16 -3.24 36.80
CA SER A 130 -3.65 -4.34 37.60
C SER A 130 -4.71 -4.71 38.63
N ASP A 131 -5.55 -5.69 38.29
CA ASP A 131 -6.31 -6.44 39.29
C ASP A 131 -5.59 -7.78 39.53
N ASP A 132 -5.06 -7.87 40.74
CA ASP A 132 -4.36 -9.00 41.34
C ASP A 132 -5.14 -10.32 41.21
N LEU A 133 -4.64 -11.24 40.38
CA LEU A 133 -5.00 -12.65 40.46
C LEU A 133 -4.01 -13.39 41.36
N VAL A 134 -4.31 -13.33 42.66
CA VAL A 134 -3.75 -14.20 43.69
C VAL A 134 -3.96 -15.66 43.29
N ILE A 135 -2.87 -16.33 42.90
CA ILE A 135 -2.83 -17.79 42.70
C ILE A 135 -2.93 -18.43 44.09
N ASN A 136 -4.16 -18.69 44.53
CA ASN A 136 -4.43 -19.47 45.72
C ASN A 136 -4.53 -20.95 45.32
N THR A 137 -3.40 -21.66 45.42
CA THR A 137 -3.30 -23.11 45.29
C THR A 137 -4.02 -23.79 46.46
N LYS A 138 -5.33 -24.03 46.31
CA LYS A 138 -6.04 -25.00 47.15
C LYS A 138 -6.18 -26.34 46.41
N PRO A 139 -5.74 -27.45 47.02
CA PRO A 139 -6.03 -28.77 46.51
C PRO A 139 -7.46 -29.18 46.90
N CYS A 140 -8.05 -30.04 46.07
CA CYS A 140 -9.15 -30.95 46.41
C CYS A 140 -10.57 -30.34 46.48
N ALA A 141 -11.38 -30.62 45.47
CA ALA A 141 -12.56 -31.47 45.63
C ALA A 141 -13.19 -31.76 44.26
N THR A 142 -13.34 -33.04 43.97
CA THR A 142 -14.10 -33.60 42.86
C THR A 142 -15.56 -33.16 42.97
N VAL A 143 -15.92 -32.05 42.31
CA VAL A 143 -17.32 -31.60 42.18
C VAL A 143 -17.80 -31.99 40.79
N THR A 144 -18.44 -33.15 40.75
CA THR A 144 -19.35 -33.59 39.70
C THR A 144 -20.51 -32.61 39.57
N GLY A 145 -20.66 -32.02 38.39
CA GLY A 145 -21.94 -31.55 37.89
C GLY A 145 -22.38 -30.15 38.32
N THR A 146 -21.99 -29.15 37.54
CA THR A 146 -22.92 -28.07 37.18
C THR A 146 -22.76 -27.77 35.70
N GLN A 147 -23.89 -27.83 35.00
CA GLN A 147 -24.04 -27.41 33.61
C GLN A 147 -23.52 -25.98 33.46
N GLN A 148 -22.29 -25.82 33.02
CA GLN A 148 -21.85 -24.61 32.35
C GLN A 148 -22.56 -24.61 31.00
N ARG A 149 -23.78 -24.09 31.02
CA ARG A 149 -24.56 -23.80 29.83
C ARG A 149 -23.73 -22.76 29.08
N ASP A 150 -22.96 -23.22 28.11
CA ASP A 150 -22.34 -22.40 27.09
C ASP A 150 -23.45 -21.59 26.42
N ILE A 151 -23.70 -20.39 26.97
CA ILE A 151 -24.29 -19.29 26.24
C ILE A 151 -23.16 -18.77 25.33
N GLN A 152 -22.63 -19.65 24.48
CA GLN A 152 -21.94 -19.22 23.28
C GLN A 152 -23.02 -18.61 22.42
N ASN A 153 -23.01 -17.29 22.42
CA ASN A 153 -23.84 -16.39 21.65
C ASN A 153 -23.99 -16.91 20.22
N ASN A 154 -25.13 -17.56 19.98
CA ASN A 154 -25.54 -18.15 18.72
C ASN A 154 -26.05 -17.07 17.76
N THR A 155 -25.30 -15.98 17.66
CA THR A 155 -25.46 -14.91 16.67
C THR A 155 -24.25 -14.94 15.76
N ALA A 156 -23.96 -16.12 15.18
CA ALA A 156 -23.24 -16.13 13.91
C ALA A 156 -24.02 -15.17 12.99
N PRO A 157 -23.39 -14.07 12.54
CA PRO A 157 -24.09 -13.01 11.84
C PRO A 157 -24.85 -13.63 10.67
N PHE A 158 -26.08 -13.17 10.44
CA PHE A 158 -26.96 -13.63 9.36
C PHE A 158 -26.24 -13.79 8.01
N TRP A 159 -25.20 -12.96 7.77
CA TRP A 159 -24.27 -13.01 6.66
C TRP A 159 -23.59 -14.36 6.44
N GLU A 160 -23.15 -15.08 7.50
CA GLU A 160 -22.51 -16.39 7.35
C GLU A 160 -23.43 -17.41 6.65
N ARG A 161 -24.75 -17.35 6.91
CA ARG A 161 -25.72 -18.23 6.25
C ARG A 161 -25.93 -17.89 4.79
N PHE A 162 -25.77 -16.62 4.41
CA PHE A 162 -25.88 -16.19 3.02
C PHE A 162 -24.63 -16.55 2.23
N VAL A 163 -23.43 -16.35 2.80
CA VAL A 163 -22.15 -16.67 2.17
C VAL A 163 -21.98 -18.18 1.96
N LYS A 164 -22.44 -19.02 2.89
CA LYS A 164 -22.32 -20.49 2.78
C LYS A 164 -23.21 -21.16 1.72
N ARG A 165 -24.15 -20.45 1.10
CA ARG A 165 -24.95 -21.02 0.00
C ARG A 165 -24.19 -20.87 -1.32
N ARG A 166 -23.31 -21.83 -1.61
CA ARG A 166 -22.70 -21.98 -2.95
C ARG A 166 -23.80 -22.10 -4.00
N ARG A 167 -23.82 -21.17 -4.94
CA ARG A 167 -24.84 -21.18 -6.02
C ARG A 167 -24.25 -21.71 -7.32
N TRP A 168 -22.95 -21.55 -7.54
CA TRP A 168 -22.32 -21.83 -8.81
C TRP A 168 -21.36 -23.00 -8.59
N HIS A 169 -21.68 -24.17 -9.14
CA HIS A 169 -20.95 -25.43 -8.94
C HIS A 169 -19.57 -25.46 -9.66
N PHE A 170 -18.76 -24.42 -9.52
CA PHE A 170 -17.43 -24.31 -10.11
C PHE A 170 -16.35 -24.94 -9.23
N ASP A 171 -16.62 -26.14 -8.69
CA ASP A 171 -15.69 -26.84 -7.80
C ASP A 171 -14.33 -27.11 -8.49
N SER A 172 -14.35 -27.38 -9.81
CA SER A 172 -13.11 -27.56 -10.59
C SER A 172 -12.27 -26.28 -10.69
N LEU A 173 -12.89 -25.09 -10.72
CA LEU A 173 -12.16 -23.83 -10.83
C LEU A 173 -11.46 -23.52 -9.51
N ARG A 174 -12.13 -23.81 -8.40
CA ARG A 174 -11.58 -23.71 -7.06
C ARG A 174 -10.33 -24.58 -6.90
N ASP A 175 -10.35 -25.81 -7.42
CA ASP A 175 -9.18 -26.70 -7.38
C ASP A 175 -8.01 -26.16 -8.23
N VAL A 176 -8.30 -25.50 -9.35
CA VAL A 176 -7.27 -24.87 -10.22
C VAL A 176 -6.61 -23.69 -9.51
N VAL A 177 -7.41 -22.78 -8.94
CA VAL A 177 -6.92 -21.57 -8.26
C VAL A 177 -6.14 -21.92 -6.99
N ASN A 178 -6.58 -22.94 -6.24
CA ASN A 178 -5.89 -23.38 -5.02
C ASN A 178 -4.64 -24.25 -5.29
N HIS A 179 -4.31 -24.54 -6.55
CA HIS A 179 -3.15 -25.36 -6.85
C HIS A 179 -1.85 -24.55 -6.64
N ASN A 180 -0.86 -25.13 -5.94
CA ASN A 180 0.43 -24.47 -5.68
C ASN A 180 1.14 -23.99 -6.97
N SER A 181 0.93 -24.69 -8.09
CA SER A 181 1.48 -24.27 -9.39
C SER A 181 0.85 -22.97 -9.91
N PHE A 182 -0.44 -22.74 -9.65
CA PHE A 182 -1.10 -21.48 -10.02
C PHE A 182 -0.52 -20.32 -9.21
N VAL A 183 -0.41 -20.49 -7.89
CA VAL A 183 0.20 -19.49 -7.00
C VAL A 183 1.64 -19.17 -7.40
N LEU A 184 2.45 -20.19 -7.71
CA LEU A 184 3.83 -20.01 -8.18
C LEU A 184 3.88 -19.28 -9.53
N PHE A 185 2.98 -19.61 -10.46
CA PHE A 185 2.90 -18.93 -11.76
C PHE A 185 2.54 -17.45 -11.61
N VAL A 186 1.50 -17.12 -10.83
CA VAL A 186 1.11 -15.73 -10.55
C VAL A 186 2.26 -14.98 -9.88
N SER A 187 2.95 -15.61 -8.92
CA SER A 187 4.12 -15.02 -8.26
C SER A 187 5.25 -14.68 -9.25
N ILE A 188 5.54 -15.57 -10.21
CA ILE A 188 6.51 -15.29 -11.28
C ILE A 188 6.07 -14.11 -12.15
N VAL A 189 4.78 -14.02 -12.48
CA VAL A 189 4.26 -12.92 -13.30
C VAL A 189 4.32 -11.58 -12.56
N ILE A 190 4.05 -11.55 -11.25
CA ILE A 190 4.26 -10.36 -10.41
C ILE A 190 5.72 -9.93 -10.41
N LEU A 191 6.64 -10.87 -10.22
CA LEU A 191 8.09 -10.58 -10.28
C LEU A 191 8.52 -10.08 -11.67
N ALA A 192 7.98 -10.66 -12.74
CA ALA A 192 8.23 -10.24 -14.10
C ALA A 192 7.71 -8.81 -14.36
N ASN A 193 6.52 -8.47 -13.87
CA ASN A 193 5.97 -7.12 -13.94
C ASN A 193 6.85 -6.10 -13.20
N GLY A 194 7.30 -6.44 -11.98
CA GLY A 194 8.22 -5.59 -11.22
C GLY A 194 9.56 -5.38 -11.93
N GLY A 195 10.12 -6.44 -12.51
CA GLY A 195 11.34 -6.35 -13.33
C GLY A 195 11.14 -5.48 -14.57
N TYR A 196 9.99 -5.61 -15.24
CA TYR A 196 9.61 -4.79 -16.38
C TYR A 196 9.53 -3.30 -16.02
N ILE A 197 8.84 -2.95 -14.93
CA ILE A 197 8.78 -1.55 -14.43
C ILE A 197 10.20 -1.04 -14.14
N GLY A 198 11.07 -1.86 -13.55
CA GLY A 198 12.47 -1.51 -13.31
C GLY A 198 13.24 -1.19 -14.60
N VAL A 199 13.08 -2.00 -15.64
CA VAL A 199 13.71 -1.77 -16.95
C VAL A 199 13.19 -0.49 -17.61
N VAL A 200 11.87 -0.27 -17.59
CA VAL A 200 11.27 0.96 -18.15
C VAL A 200 11.75 2.19 -17.38
N ALA A 201 11.85 2.12 -16.05
CA ALA A 201 12.38 3.19 -15.22
C ALA A 201 13.85 3.51 -15.54
N ASP A 202 14.69 2.49 -15.76
CA ASP A 202 16.10 2.66 -16.15
C ASP A 202 16.24 3.34 -17.53
N ILE A 203 15.45 2.89 -18.51
CA ILE A 203 15.40 3.51 -19.85
C ILE A 203 14.99 4.98 -19.74
N ASN A 204 13.94 5.27 -18.97
CA ASN A 204 13.44 6.62 -18.77
C ASN A 204 14.47 7.51 -18.06
N LEU A 205 15.14 6.99 -17.03
CA LEU A 205 16.20 7.71 -16.32
C LEU A 205 17.36 8.06 -17.25
N HIS A 206 17.82 7.11 -18.06
CA HIS A 206 18.87 7.35 -19.05
C HIS A 206 18.45 8.38 -20.10
N ALA A 207 17.19 8.36 -20.55
CA ALA A 207 16.68 9.31 -21.51
C ALA A 207 16.60 10.73 -20.93
N VAL A 208 16.18 10.87 -19.66
CA VAL A 208 16.19 12.15 -18.91
C VAL A 208 17.61 12.69 -18.74
N ILE A 209 18.59 11.86 -18.37
CA ILE A 209 20.00 12.28 -18.23
C ILE A 209 20.55 12.78 -19.58
N ARG A 210 20.27 12.06 -20.69
CA ARG A 210 20.68 12.50 -22.03
C ARG A 210 20.04 13.84 -22.41
N ARG A 211 18.76 14.05 -22.10
CA ARG A 211 18.07 15.32 -22.30
C ARG A 211 18.70 16.44 -21.50
N TYR A 212 18.98 16.24 -20.23
CA TYR A 212 19.62 17.24 -19.38
C TYR A 212 20.96 17.71 -19.98
N ASN A 213 21.77 16.77 -20.46
CA ASN A 213 23.02 17.07 -21.15
C ASN A 213 22.83 17.76 -22.51
N ALA A 214 21.74 17.44 -23.24
CA ALA A 214 21.43 18.04 -24.54
C ALA A 214 20.81 19.44 -24.45
N VAL A 215 20.04 19.74 -23.39
CA VAL A 215 19.47 21.09 -23.13
C VAL A 215 20.59 22.11 -22.95
N LYS A 216 21.72 21.72 -22.35
CA LYS A 216 22.94 22.53 -22.31
C LYS A 216 23.39 22.96 -23.71
N ASN A 217 23.04 22.19 -24.75
CA ASN A 217 23.35 22.43 -26.16
C ASN A 217 22.17 23.02 -26.97
N LYS A 218 21.08 23.46 -26.34
CA LYS A 218 19.89 24.10 -26.96
C LYS A 218 19.15 23.25 -28.02
N ALA A 219 19.23 21.92 -27.96
CA ALA A 219 18.46 21.06 -28.85
C ALA A 219 17.14 20.61 -28.19
N SER A 220 16.01 20.83 -28.86
CA SER A 220 14.70 20.28 -28.47
C SER A 220 14.57 18.86 -29.00
N PHE A 221 14.29 17.89 -28.12
CA PHE A 221 14.04 16.50 -28.52
C PHE A 221 12.72 16.00 -27.95
N ASP A 222 11.88 15.50 -28.84
CA ASP A 222 10.73 14.68 -28.50
C ASP A 222 11.22 13.27 -28.13
N ILE A 223 10.72 12.70 -27.03
CA ILE A 223 10.99 11.30 -26.68
C ILE A 223 9.76 10.55 -27.11
N GLU A 224 9.95 9.69 -28.09
CA GLU A 224 8.96 8.69 -28.45
C GLU A 224 9.18 7.50 -27.50
N ASP A 225 8.16 7.21 -26.68
CA ASP A 225 8.16 6.00 -25.88
C ASP A 225 8.18 4.79 -26.82
N PRO A 226 8.96 3.75 -26.49
CA PRO A 226 9.03 2.60 -27.36
C PRO A 226 7.66 1.91 -27.49
N GLU A 227 7.25 1.59 -28.72
CA GLU A 227 5.93 1.02 -29.03
C GLU A 227 5.61 -0.28 -28.26
N TRP A 228 6.65 -1.05 -27.87
CA TRP A 228 6.48 -2.30 -27.14
C TRP A 228 5.97 -2.10 -25.70
N THR A 229 6.23 -0.95 -25.07
CA THR A 229 5.83 -0.66 -23.68
C THR A 229 4.32 -0.75 -23.53
N SER A 230 3.56 -0.09 -24.42
CA SER A 230 2.09 -0.12 -24.41
C SER A 230 1.53 -1.55 -24.57
N THR A 231 2.18 -2.38 -25.39
CA THR A 231 1.75 -3.77 -25.60
C THR A 231 1.98 -4.63 -24.35
N VAL A 232 3.12 -4.44 -23.67
CA VAL A 232 3.47 -5.20 -22.46
C VAL A 232 2.60 -4.75 -21.27
N ASP A 233 2.35 -3.45 -21.12
CA ASP A 233 1.42 -2.92 -20.12
C ASP A 233 0.03 -3.53 -20.25
N MET A 234 -0.51 -3.51 -21.49
CA MET A 234 -1.82 -4.11 -21.78
C MET A 234 -1.84 -5.61 -21.47
N PHE A 235 -0.75 -6.33 -21.77
CA PHE A 235 -0.64 -7.75 -21.45
C PHE A 235 -0.74 -8.00 -19.94
N PHE A 236 0.02 -7.28 -19.11
CA PHE A 236 -0.02 -7.45 -17.66
C PHE A 236 -1.39 -7.07 -17.08
N VAL A 237 -2.01 -6.00 -17.57
CA VAL A 237 -3.37 -5.60 -17.16
C VAL A 237 -4.39 -6.70 -17.43
N ILE A 238 -4.42 -7.24 -18.66
CA ILE A 238 -5.34 -8.33 -19.02
C ILE A 238 -5.06 -9.58 -18.19
N PHE A 239 -3.77 -9.88 -17.95
CA PHE A 239 -3.35 -11.02 -17.15
C PHE A 239 -3.87 -10.92 -15.71
N PHE A 240 -3.59 -9.83 -15.01
CA PHE A 240 -4.04 -9.64 -13.62
C PHE A 240 -5.56 -9.54 -13.52
N LEU A 241 -6.23 -8.90 -14.50
CA LEU A 241 -7.68 -8.89 -14.55
C LEU A 241 -8.25 -10.30 -14.67
N THR A 242 -7.68 -11.13 -15.55
CA THR A 242 -8.12 -12.52 -15.73
C THR A 242 -7.86 -13.35 -14.47
N GLU A 243 -6.71 -13.15 -13.83
CA GLU A 243 -6.33 -13.78 -12.57
C GLU A 243 -7.35 -13.49 -11.45
N ILE A 244 -7.67 -12.21 -11.24
CA ILE A 244 -8.65 -11.76 -10.26
C ILE A 244 -10.04 -12.33 -10.58
N MET A 245 -10.45 -12.32 -11.86
CA MET A 245 -11.73 -12.92 -12.27
C MET A 245 -11.79 -14.41 -11.98
N LEU A 246 -10.69 -15.15 -12.20
CA LEU A 246 -10.61 -16.57 -11.87
C LEU A 246 -10.71 -16.80 -10.35
N ARG A 247 -10.06 -15.97 -9.52
CA ARG A 247 -10.20 -16.03 -8.06
C ARG A 247 -11.63 -15.74 -7.60
N ILE A 248 -12.24 -14.66 -8.09
CA ILE A 248 -13.64 -14.30 -7.76
C ILE A 248 -14.60 -15.43 -8.14
N LEU A 249 -14.40 -16.07 -9.30
CA LEU A 249 -15.25 -17.19 -9.73
C LEU A 249 -14.98 -18.49 -8.95
N GLY A 250 -13.75 -18.72 -8.49
CA GLY A 250 -13.36 -19.92 -7.74
C GLY A 250 -13.72 -19.85 -6.25
N GLU A 251 -13.62 -18.68 -5.64
CA GLU A 251 -13.90 -18.44 -4.21
C GLU A 251 -15.30 -17.87 -3.95
N GLU A 252 -16.01 -17.44 -5.01
CA GLU A 252 -17.33 -16.81 -4.93
C GLU A 252 -17.36 -15.63 -3.93
N PHE A 253 -18.32 -15.61 -3.01
CA PHE A 253 -18.45 -14.57 -1.99
C PHE A 253 -17.42 -14.69 -0.86
N ASP A 254 -16.72 -15.83 -0.76
CA ASP A 254 -15.66 -16.02 0.24
C ASP A 254 -14.47 -15.09 -0.06
N PHE A 255 -14.25 -14.73 -1.32
CA PHE A 255 -13.23 -13.76 -1.73
C PHE A 255 -13.41 -12.40 -1.02
N PHE A 256 -14.65 -11.93 -0.87
CA PHE A 256 -14.94 -10.61 -0.31
C PHE A 256 -15.16 -10.59 1.20
N PHE A 257 -15.56 -11.72 1.78
CA PHE A 257 -15.99 -11.81 3.18
C PHE A 257 -15.27 -12.87 4.01
N GLY A 258 -14.31 -13.59 3.41
CA GLY A 258 -13.46 -14.56 4.10
C GLY A 258 -12.44 -13.89 5.02
N ASP A 259 -11.66 -14.70 5.74
CA ASP A 259 -10.67 -14.22 6.72
C ASP A 259 -9.61 -13.31 6.08
N ASP A 260 -9.29 -13.54 4.80
CA ASP A 260 -8.28 -12.83 4.02
C ASP A 260 -8.84 -11.68 3.15
N TRP A 261 -10.08 -11.22 3.42
CA TRP A 261 -10.74 -10.20 2.60
C TRP A 261 -9.90 -8.94 2.38
N ARG A 262 -9.08 -8.53 3.36
CA ARG A 262 -8.24 -7.32 3.26
C ARG A 262 -7.23 -7.42 2.13
N TRP A 263 -6.61 -8.59 1.97
CA TRP A 263 -5.63 -8.85 0.92
C TRP A 263 -6.31 -8.96 -0.44
N ASN A 264 -7.46 -9.63 -0.49
CA ASN A 264 -8.27 -9.74 -1.71
C ASN A 264 -8.78 -8.37 -2.21
N TRP A 265 -9.08 -7.45 -1.28
CA TRP A 265 -9.43 -6.06 -1.63
C TRP A 265 -8.24 -5.26 -2.15
N LEU A 266 -7.03 -5.52 -1.64
CA LEU A 266 -5.81 -4.93 -2.17
C LEU A 266 -5.55 -5.45 -3.58
N ASP A 267 -5.71 -6.75 -3.83
CA ASP A 267 -5.57 -7.35 -5.15
C ASP A 267 -6.62 -6.82 -6.15
N PHE A 268 -7.80 -6.41 -5.67
CA PHE A 268 -8.87 -5.85 -6.50
C PHE A 268 -8.67 -4.36 -6.87
N LEU A 269 -7.96 -3.59 -6.03
CA LEU A 269 -7.74 -2.14 -6.17
C LEU A 269 -6.60 -1.82 -7.14
#